data_AF-A0A7W8Q3Q9-F1
#
_entry.id   AF-A0A7W8Q3Q9-F1
#
_cell.length_a   1.000
_cell.length_b   1.000
_cell.length_c   1.000
_cell.angle_alpha   90.00
_cell.angle_beta   90.00
_cell.angle_gamma   90.00
#
_symmetry.space_group_name_H-M   'P 1'
#
loop_
_entity.id
_entity.type
_entity.pdbx_description
1 polymer ?
#
loop_
_entity_poly.entity_id
_entity_poly.type
_entity_poly.pdbx_seq_one_letter_code
_entity_poly.pdbx_strand_id
1 'polypeptide(L)' 'MQTDPTIDPVAPPNQPLEESNGEQRPLPDTPPDTDPLAPGSSPEDEEALERAPRRP' A
#
# COMPACT_ATOMS: atom_id res chain seq x y z
N MET A 1 -13.03 -17.58 16.06
CA MET A 1 -14.01 -17.35 14.99
C MET A 1 -13.25 -16.72 13.85
N GLN A 2 -12.96 -17.48 12.79
CA GLN A 2 -12.26 -16.95 11.61
C GLN A 2 -13.33 -16.53 10.61
N THR A 3 -13.40 -15.24 10.29
CA THR A 3 -14.29 -14.70 9.27
C THR A 3 -13.71 -15.02 7.89
N ASP A 4 -14.54 -15.50 6.96
CA ASP A 4 -14.10 -15.80 5.60
C ASP A 4 -13.69 -14.50 4.88
N PRO A 5 -12.47 -14.40 4.37
CA PRO A 5 -11.95 -13.17 3.76
C PRO A 5 -12.55 -12.87 2.37
N THR A 6 -13.32 -13.78 1.78
CA THR A 6 -14.05 -13.56 0.52
C THR A 6 -15.39 -12.86 0.77
N ILE A 7 -15.84 -12.81 2.03
CA ILE A 7 -17.07 -12.11 2.39
C ILE A 7 -16.73 -10.63 2.61
N ASP A 8 -17.17 -9.79 1.67
CA ASP A 8 -17.12 -8.34 1.83
C ASP A 8 -18.08 -7.92 2.97
N PRO A 9 -17.59 -7.24 4.03
CA PRO A 9 -18.44 -6.81 5.12
C PRO A 9 -19.45 -5.77 4.64
N VAL A 10 -20.71 -6.20 4.48
CA VAL A 10 -21.81 -5.30 4.13
C VAL A 10 -22.08 -4.37 5.31
N ALA A 11 -21.89 -3.07 5.08
CA ALA A 11 -22.31 -2.05 6.05
C ALA A 11 -23.85 -2.10 6.20
N PRO A 12 -24.38 -2.20 7.42
CA PRO A 12 -25.81 -2.22 7.61
C PRO A 12 -26.43 -0.87 7.23
N PRO A 13 -27.62 -0.90 6.62
CA PRO A 13 -28.24 0.30 6.08
C PRO A 13 -28.62 1.25 7.22
N ASN A 14 -28.14 2.49 7.15
CA ASN A 14 -28.35 3.56 8.13
C ASN A 14 -27.54 3.44 9.43
N GLN A 15 -26.46 2.66 9.46
CA GLN A 15 -25.47 2.91 10.51
C GLN A 15 -24.89 4.31 10.33
N PRO A 16 -24.78 5.11 11.40
CA PRO A 16 -23.89 6.26 11.33
C PRO A 16 -22.53 5.71 10.90
N LEU A 17 -21.85 6.40 9.98
CA LEU A 17 -20.42 6.13 9.78
C LEU A 17 -19.83 6.18 11.17
N GLU A 18 -19.34 5.04 11.68
CA GLU A 18 -18.60 5.03 12.93
C GLU A 18 -17.60 6.17 12.77
N GLU A 19 -17.73 7.22 13.59
CA GLU A 19 -16.83 8.35 13.51
C GLU A 19 -15.45 7.72 13.71
N SER A 20 -14.67 7.55 12.64
CA SER A 20 -13.34 6.97 12.70
C SER A 20 -12.64 7.75 13.81
N ASN A 21 -12.50 7.12 14.98
CA ASN A 21 -12.43 7.86 16.24
C ASN A 21 -11.05 8.47 16.37
N GLY A 22 -10.83 9.57 15.64
CA GLY A 22 -9.57 10.29 15.56
C GLY A 22 -8.34 9.44 15.23
N GLU A 23 -8.49 8.19 14.76
CA GLU A 23 -7.37 7.35 14.32
C GLU A 23 -6.89 7.90 12.98
N GLN A 24 -6.27 9.08 13.06
CA GLN A 24 -5.46 9.66 12.00
C GLN A 24 -4.38 8.63 11.75
N ARG A 25 -4.53 7.88 10.65
CA ARG A 25 -3.46 7.02 10.16
C ARG A 25 -2.20 7.91 10.11
N PRO A 26 -1.10 7.51 10.76
CA PRO A 26 0.10 8.33 10.77
C PRO A 26 0.46 8.63 9.33
N LEU A 27 0.60 9.92 9.01
CA LEU A 27 1.13 10.30 7.72
C LEU A 27 2.56 9.75 7.66
N PRO A 28 2.98 9.09 6.56
CA PRO A 28 4.37 8.71 6.43
C PRO A 28 5.24 9.97 6.57
N ASP A 29 6.27 9.90 7.43
CA ASP A 29 7.19 11.02 7.70
C ASP A 29 7.92 11.52 6.45
N THR A 30 8.02 10.66 5.43
CA THR A 30 8.66 10.97 4.15
C THR A 30 7.69 10.73 3.00
N PRO A 31 7.63 11.62 2.00
CA PRO A 31 7.00 11.25 0.73
C PRO A 31 7.70 10.01 0.18
N PRO A 32 7.00 9.18 -0.62
CA PRO A 32 7.67 8.10 -1.31
C PRO A 32 8.84 8.66 -2.11
N ASP A 33 10.00 8.03 -2.01
CA ASP A 33 11.19 8.41 -2.78
C ASP A 33 10.98 8.19 -4.29
N THR A 34 9.96 7.39 -4.63
CA THR A 34 9.54 7.09 -5.99
C THR A 34 8.30 7.89 -6.40
N ASP A 35 8.22 8.23 -7.69
CA ASP A 35 7.03 8.83 -8.27
C ASP A 35 5.86 7.83 -8.15
N PRO A 36 4.77 8.19 -7.43
CA PRO A 36 3.64 7.27 -7.22
C PRO A 36 2.90 6.90 -8.52
N LEU A 37 3.12 7.66 -9.59
CA LEU A 37 2.59 7.40 -10.93
C LEU A 37 3.62 6.73 -11.85
N ALA A 38 4.88 6.63 -11.43
CA ALA A 38 5.82 5.77 -12.15
C ALA A 38 5.33 4.32 -12.00
N PRO A 39 5.37 3.52 -13.07
CA PRO A 39 5.13 2.08 -12.95
C PRO A 39 6.05 1.54 -11.85
N GLY A 40 5.46 0.93 -10.82
CA GLY A 40 6.18 0.55 -9.61
C GLY A 40 7.45 -0.20 -9.97
N SER A 41 8.60 0.42 -9.71
CA SER A 41 9.88 -0.29 -9.79
C SER A 41 9.76 -1.43 -8.79
N SER A 42 9.58 -2.63 -9.33
CA SER A 42 9.51 -3.81 -8.50
C SER A 42 10.91 -4.06 -7.96
N PRO A 43 11.07 -4.54 -6.73
CA PRO A 43 12.39 -4.79 -6.16
C PRO A 43 13.28 -5.65 -7.08
N GLU A 44 12.70 -6.54 -7.90
CA GLU A 44 13.39 -7.29 -8.97
C GLU A 44 14.12 -6.43 -10.02
N ASP A 45 13.64 -5.22 -10.36
CA ASP A 45 14.28 -4.31 -11.32
C ASP A 45 15.58 -3.71 -10.74
N GLU A 46 15.62 -3.45 -9.43
CA GLU A 46 16.83 -2.97 -8.74
C GLU A 46 17.94 -4.03 -8.75
N GLU A 47 17.60 -5.30 -8.48
CA GLU A 47 18.57 -6.40 -8.50
C GLU A 47 19.16 -6.62 -9.90
N ALA A 48 18.34 -6.43 -10.93
CA ALA A 48 18.76 -6.55 -12.33
C ALA A 48 19.73 -5.42 -12.73
N LEU A 49 19.52 -4.20 -12.23
CA LEU A 49 20.45 -3.07 -12.42
C LEU A 49 21.78 -3.29 -11.69
N GLU A 50 21.76 -3.81 -10.45
CA GLU A 50 22.98 -4.07 -9.68
C GLU A 50 23.83 -5.20 -10.27
N ARG A 51 23.18 -6.20 -10.88
CA ARG A 51 23.84 -7.34 -11.53
C ARG A 51 24.26 -7.06 -12.97
N ALA A 52 23.90 -5.90 -13.52
CA ALA A 52 24.34 -5.53 -14.87
C ALA A 52 25.88 -5.42 -14.90
N PRO A 53 26.56 -6.13 -15.82
CA PRO A 53 28.01 -6.06 -15.90
C PRO A 53 28.41 -4.63 -16.25
N ARG A 54 29.14 -3.97 -15.35
CA ARG A 54 29.81 -2.70 -15.66
C ARG A 54 30.80 -2.99 -16.77
N ARG A 55 30.45 -2.64 -18.00
CA ARG A 55 31.37 -2.74 -19.14
C ARG A 55 32.56 -1.81 -18.86
N PRO A 56 33.79 -2.25 -19.17
CA PRO A 56 35.00 -1.47 -18.95
C PRO A 56 35.03 -0.21 -19.80
#